data_AF-A0A3B9I0S9-F1
#
_entry.id   AF-A0A3B9I0S9-F1
#
_cell.length_a   1.000
_cell.length_b   1.000
_cell.length_c   1.000
_cell.angle_alpha   90.00
_cell.angle_beta   90.00
_cell.angle_gamma   90.00
#
_symmetry.space_group_name_H-M   'P 1'
#
loop_
_entity.id
_entity.type
_entity.pdbx_description
1 polymer ?
#
loop_
_entity_poly.entity_id
_entity_poly.type
_entity_poly.pdbx_seq_one_letter_code
_entity_poly.pdbx_strand_id
1 'polypeptide(L)'
;QQFSGTGGQVDFVRGANASKGGKSFLTTYSTAKNDTISKITHQLTPGAHVTCSKNDIDYLVTEYGAVQLKGKTASQRAKALISIAHPKFREELTFEAKKLGLIV
;
A
#
# COMPACT_ATOMS: atom_id res chain seq x y z
N GLN A 1 2.88 19.00 3.01
CA GLN A 1 2.33 19.44 4.31
C GLN A 1 2.53 18.31 5.31
N GLN A 2 3.05 18.63 6.51
CA GLN A 2 3.19 17.66 7.59
C GLN A 2 1.87 17.55 8.36
N PHE A 3 1.38 16.33 8.62
CA PHE A 3 0.14 16.09 9.38
C PHE A 3 0.38 15.43 10.74
N SER A 4 1.35 14.52 10.83
CA SER A 4 1.71 13.77 12.05
C SER A 4 3.22 13.48 12.08
N GLY A 5 3.70 12.41 12.72
CA GLY A 5 5.10 11.97 12.69
C GLY A 5 5.19 10.46 12.46
N THR A 6 6.40 9.92 12.29
CA THR A 6 6.61 8.48 12.10
C THR A 6 6.16 7.65 13.31
N GLY A 7 6.33 8.19 14.52
CA GLY A 7 6.14 7.46 15.77
C GLY A 7 6.96 6.16 15.79
N GLY A 8 6.46 5.16 16.51
CA GLY A 8 7.05 3.81 16.56
C GLY A 8 6.50 2.83 15.52
N GLN A 9 5.71 3.28 14.54
CA GLN A 9 5.01 2.39 13.61
C GLN A 9 5.98 1.44 12.89
N VAL A 10 7.10 1.96 12.40
CA VAL A 10 8.11 1.18 11.67
C VAL A 10 8.82 0.18 12.59
N ASP A 11 9.04 0.54 13.85
CA ASP A 11 9.69 -0.34 14.82
C ASP A 11 8.85 -1.59 15.08
N PHE A 12 7.52 -1.43 15.22
CA PHE A 12 6.59 -2.56 15.36
C PHE A 12 6.48 -3.40 14.07
N VAL A 13 6.51 -2.77 12.90
CA VAL A 13 6.54 -3.50 11.61
C VAL A 13 7.78 -4.39 11.53
N ARG A 14 8.95 -3.86 11.87
CA ARG A 14 10.22 -4.60 11.86
C ARG A 14 10.26 -5.67 12.95
N GLY A 15 9.78 -5.36 14.15
CA GLY A 15 9.68 -6.32 15.26
C GLY A 15 8.76 -7.50 14.91
N ALA A 16 7.59 -7.22 14.33
CA ALA A 16 6.68 -8.27 13.86
C ALA A 16 7.32 -9.13 12.76
N ASN A 17 8.06 -8.52 11.82
CA ASN A 17 8.76 -9.23 10.76
C ASN A 17 9.88 -10.15 11.26
N ALA A 18 10.53 -9.80 12.37
CA ALA A 18 11.60 -10.58 12.99
C ALA A 18 11.07 -11.68 13.93
N SER A 19 9.86 -11.51 14.46
CA SER A 19 9.22 -12.48 15.35
C SER A 19 8.79 -13.75 14.61
N LYS A 20 8.99 -14.91 15.25
CA LYS A 20 8.57 -16.20 14.68
C LYS A 20 7.05 -16.26 14.58
N GLY A 21 6.53 -16.24 13.36
CA GLY A 21 5.10 -16.21 13.08
C GLY A 21 4.45 -14.83 13.24
N GLY A 22 5.24 -13.79 13.50
CA GLY A 22 4.76 -12.42 13.59
C GLY A 22 4.27 -11.89 12.24
N LYS A 23 3.26 -11.02 12.29
CA LYS A 23 2.63 -10.38 11.13
C LYS A 23 2.36 -8.93 11.46
N SER A 24 2.60 -8.03 10.49
CA SER A 24 2.21 -6.62 10.62
C SER A 24 1.13 -6.26 9.60
N PHE A 25 0.14 -5.48 10.04
CA PHE A 25 -0.99 -5.07 9.23
C PHE A 25 -1.05 -3.54 9.18
N LEU A 26 -0.83 -2.96 8.01
CA LEU A 26 -1.11 -1.55 7.76
C LEU A 26 -2.54 -1.43 7.24
N THR A 27 -3.36 -0.62 7.91
CA THR A 27 -4.79 -0.48 7.60
C THR A 27 -5.10 0.92 7.10
N THR A 28 -5.89 1.04 6.04
CA THR A 28 -6.41 2.32 5.54
C THR A 28 -7.73 2.12 4.83
N TYR A 29 -8.62 3.11 4.86
CA TYR A 29 -9.68 3.20 3.86
C TYR A 29 -9.07 3.21 2.45
N SER A 30 -9.77 2.64 1.47
CA SER A 30 -9.30 2.62 0.08
C SER A 30 -9.42 3.99 -0.61
N THR A 31 -10.23 4.90 -0.06
CA THR A 31 -10.50 6.24 -0.59
C THR A 31 -10.40 7.34 0.48
N ALA A 32 -10.48 8.58 0.03
CA ALA A 32 -10.64 9.79 0.83
C ALA A 32 -11.58 10.78 0.13
N LYS A 33 -12.04 11.80 0.88
CA LYS A 33 -12.93 12.86 0.40
C LYS A 33 -14.18 12.32 -0.33
N ASN A 34 -14.97 11.48 0.34
CA ASN A 34 -16.21 10.90 -0.21
C ASN A 34 -15.99 10.17 -1.54
N ASP A 35 -15.05 9.21 -1.58
CA ASP A 35 -14.76 8.36 -2.75
C ASP A 35 -14.34 9.13 -4.02
N THR A 36 -13.82 10.35 -3.84
CA THR A 36 -13.27 11.15 -4.94
C THR A 36 -11.77 10.97 -5.13
N ILE A 37 -11.04 10.50 -4.11
CA ILE A 37 -9.59 10.30 -4.18
C ILE A 37 -9.27 8.87 -3.71
N SER A 38 -8.53 8.10 -4.51
CA SER A 38 -7.97 6.81 -4.09
C SER A 38 -6.79 6.99 -3.14
N LYS A 39 -6.71 6.19 -2.07
CA LYS A 39 -5.53 6.11 -1.19
C LYS A 39 -4.48 5.13 -1.69
N ILE A 40 -4.83 4.28 -2.65
CA ILE A 40 -3.89 3.46 -3.41
C ILE A 40 -3.59 4.19 -4.72
N THR A 41 -2.33 4.49 -4.99
CA THR A 41 -1.88 5.28 -6.15
C THR A 41 -0.68 4.61 -6.82
N HIS A 42 -0.52 4.85 -8.13
CA HIS A 42 0.64 4.40 -8.90
C HIS A 42 1.93 5.17 -8.53
N GLN A 43 1.79 6.42 -8.07
CA GLN A 43 2.89 7.27 -7.63
C GLN A 43 2.47 8.12 -6.44
N LEU A 44 3.35 8.22 -5.44
CA LEU A 44 3.12 9.08 -4.28
C LEU A 44 3.12 10.55 -4.71
N THR A 45 2.29 11.36 -4.04
CA THR A 45 2.26 12.82 -4.25
C THR A 45 3.67 13.39 -4.11
N PRO A 46 4.12 14.29 -5.02
CA PRO A 46 5.41 14.94 -4.90
C PRO A 46 5.63 15.55 -3.51
N GLY A 47 6.78 15.25 -2.91
CA GLY A 47 7.10 15.69 -1.54
C GLY A 47 6.46 14.85 -0.42
N ALA A 48 5.74 13.76 -0.73
CA ALA A 48 5.27 12.84 0.30
C ALA A 48 6.43 12.13 1.00
N HIS A 49 6.36 12.08 2.33
CA HIS A 49 7.33 11.35 3.15
C HIS A 49 6.91 9.88 3.29
N VAL A 50 7.82 8.96 2.99
CA VAL A 50 7.58 7.52 3.13
C VAL A 50 7.81 7.10 4.58
N THR A 51 6.74 6.75 5.30
CA THR A 51 6.84 6.23 6.68
C THR A 51 7.25 4.76 6.70
N CYS A 52 6.56 3.89 5.96
CA CYS A 52 6.86 2.45 5.87
C CYS A 52 7.44 2.13 4.50
N SER A 53 8.68 1.64 4.44
CA SER A 53 9.34 1.37 3.16
C SER A 53 8.74 0.16 2.45
N LYS A 54 8.96 0.08 1.13
CA LYS A 54 8.58 -1.10 0.34
C LYS A 54 9.23 -2.40 0.86
N ASN A 55 10.36 -2.33 1.56
CA ASN A 55 11.06 -3.51 2.07
C ASN A 55 10.53 -3.95 3.44
N ASP A 56 9.88 -3.04 4.19
CA ASP A 56 9.40 -3.31 5.55
C ASP A 56 7.95 -3.84 5.58
N ILE A 57 7.09 -3.35 4.69
CA ILE A 57 5.65 -3.68 4.71
C ILE A 57 5.37 -5.18 4.53
N ASP A 58 4.49 -5.72 5.40
CA ASP A 58 3.99 -7.10 5.33
C ASP A 58 2.58 -7.16 4.74
N TYR A 59 1.53 -6.91 5.52
CA TYR A 59 0.15 -6.84 5.01
C TYR A 59 -0.35 -5.41 4.85
N LEU A 60 -1.11 -5.16 3.77
CA LEU A 60 -1.94 -3.98 3.61
C LEU A 60 -3.42 -4.39 3.60
N VAL A 61 -4.25 -3.63 4.30
CA VAL A 61 -5.68 -3.90 4.48
C VAL A 61 -6.50 -2.66 4.14
N THR A 62 -7.58 -2.88 3.38
CA THR A 62 -8.68 -1.94 3.15
C THR A 62 -10.02 -2.62 3.43
N GLU A 63 -11.12 -1.89 3.28
CA GLU A 63 -12.48 -2.42 3.30
C GLU A 63 -12.76 -3.47 2.19
N TYR A 64 -11.89 -3.58 1.18
CA TYR A 64 -12.00 -4.55 0.09
C TYR A 64 -11.14 -5.82 0.30
N GLY A 65 -10.41 -5.91 1.41
CA GLY A 65 -9.65 -7.10 1.79
C GLY A 65 -8.24 -6.82 2.26
N ALA A 66 -7.48 -7.90 2.48
CA ALA A 66 -6.10 -7.86 2.93
C ALA A 66 -5.17 -8.58 1.95
N VAL A 67 -4.02 -7.98 1.64
CA VAL A 67 -2.99 -8.61 0.81
C VAL A 67 -1.65 -8.58 1.49
N GLN A 68 -0.94 -9.71 1.43
CA GLN A 68 0.47 -9.76 1.82
C GLN A 68 1.34 -9.20 0.69
N LEU A 69 2.32 -8.37 1.01
CA LEU A 69 3.25 -7.74 0.06
C LEU A 69 4.70 -8.20 0.27
N LYS A 70 5.02 -8.74 1.45
CA LYS A 70 6.33 -9.33 1.75
C LYS A 70 6.64 -10.44 0.75
N GLY A 71 7.85 -10.40 0.18
CA GLY A 71 8.32 -11.39 -0.80
C GLY A 71 7.73 -11.26 -2.21
N LYS A 72 6.81 -10.31 -2.46
CA LYS A 72 6.23 -10.11 -3.80
C LYS A 72 7.09 -9.21 -4.68
N THR A 73 7.13 -9.52 -5.98
CA THR A 73 7.74 -8.66 -7.01
C THR A 73 6.92 -7.38 -7.19
N ALA A 74 7.49 -6.36 -7.85
CA ALA A 74 6.77 -5.11 -8.12
C ALA A 74 5.44 -5.36 -8.86
N SER A 75 5.42 -6.27 -9.85
CA SER A 75 4.22 -6.64 -10.58
C SER A 75 3.16 -7.33 -9.71
N GLN A 76 3.58 -8.28 -8.88
CA GLN A 76 2.69 -8.96 -7.95
C GLN A 76 2.11 -8.01 -6.91
N ARG A 77 2.90 -7.02 -6.46
CA ARG A 77 2.45 -5.98 -5.52
C ARG A 77 1.44 -5.05 -6.18
N ALA A 78 1.69 -4.59 -7.40
CA ALA A 78 0.74 -3.75 -8.14
C ALA A 78 -0.61 -4.47 -8.29
N LYS A 79 -0.61 -5.73 -8.77
CA LYS A 79 -1.83 -6.54 -8.90
C LYS A 79 -2.55 -6.74 -7.55
N ALA A 80 -1.80 -7.04 -6.49
CA ALA A 80 -2.37 -7.23 -5.16
C ALA A 80 -2.97 -5.93 -4.59
N LEU A 81 -2.28 -4.80 -4.70
CA LEU A 81 -2.79 -3.51 -4.25
C LEU A 81 -4.05 -3.10 -5.01
N ILE A 82 -4.07 -3.26 -6.33
CA ILE A 82 -5.25 -2.97 -7.17
C ILE A 82 -6.45 -3.84 -6.74
N SER A 83 -6.23 -5.11 -6.37
CA SER A 83 -7.32 -6.00 -5.94
C SER A 83 -8.05 -5.54 -4.67
N ILE A 84 -7.38 -4.77 -3.80
CA ILE A 84 -7.96 -4.18 -2.59
C ILE A 84 -8.19 -2.67 -2.69
N ALA A 85 -8.09 -2.10 -3.89
CA ALA A 85 -8.51 -0.73 -4.15
C ALA A 85 -10.03 -0.64 -4.36
N HIS A 86 -10.58 0.55 -4.18
CA HIS A 86 -11.98 0.82 -4.49
C HIS A 86 -12.28 0.49 -5.96
N PRO A 87 -13.37 -0.22 -6.28
CA PRO A 87 -13.70 -0.67 -7.64
C PRO A 87 -13.61 0.43 -8.70
N LYS A 88 -14.13 1.62 -8.37
CA LYS A 88 -14.08 2.83 -9.21
C LYS A 88 -12.69 3.19 -9.77
N PHE A 89 -11.60 2.89 -9.07
CA PHE A 89 -10.24 3.27 -9.46
C PHE A 89 -9.41 2.09 -10.02
N ARG A 90 -9.93 0.86 -10.03
CA ARG A 90 -9.13 -0.32 -10.40
C ARG A 90 -8.68 -0.30 -11.86
N GLU A 91 -9.54 0.16 -12.76
CA GLU A 91 -9.22 0.26 -14.18
C GLU A 91 -8.12 1.30 -14.43
N GLU A 92 -8.26 2.49 -13.86
CA GLU A 92 -7.26 3.57 -13.93
C GLU A 92 -5.91 3.12 -13.36
N LEU A 93 -5.90 2.51 -12.17
CA LEU A 93 -4.69 2.00 -11.55
C LEU A 93 -4.03 0.90 -12.39
N THR A 94 -4.82 0.04 -13.03
CA THR A 94 -4.30 -1.01 -13.92
C THR A 94 -3.68 -0.40 -15.18
N PHE A 95 -4.32 0.62 -15.76
CA PHE A 95 -3.81 1.33 -16.91
C PHE A 95 -2.46 2.02 -16.60
N GLU A 96 -2.39 2.79 -15.51
CA GLU A 96 -1.15 3.45 -15.11
C GLU A 96 -0.05 2.45 -14.73
N ALA A 97 -0.39 1.33 -14.07
CA ALA A 97 0.58 0.28 -13.77
C ALA A 97 1.18 -0.37 -15.02
N LYS A 98 0.39 -0.56 -16.09
CA LYS A 98 0.89 -1.04 -17.38
C LYS A 98 1.78 0.00 -18.07
N LYS A 99 1.36 1.26 -18.08
CA LYS A 99 2.12 2.38 -18.64
C LYS A 99 3.49 2.57 -17.96
N LEU A 100 3.58 2.30 -16.65
CA LEU A 100 4.82 2.32 -15.88
C LEU A 100 5.65 1.03 -15.99
N GLY A 101 5.20 0.02 -16.75
CA GLY A 101 5.87 -1.27 -16.87
C GLY A 101 5.86 -2.11 -15.60
N LEU A 102 4.99 -1.81 -14.63
CA LEU A 102 4.83 -2.60 -13.42
C LEU A 102 4.05 -3.88 -13.68
N ILE A 103 3.08 -3.83 -14.59
CA ILE A 103 2.28 -4.98 -15.01
C ILE A 103 2.47 -5.17 -16.50
N VAL A 104 2.88 -6.40 -16.88
CA VAL A 104 2.84 -6.91 -18.25
C VAL A 104 1.51 -7.59 -18.47
#